data_AF-A0A1M3R365-F1
#
_entry.id   AF-A0A1M3R365-F1
#
_cell.length_a   1.000
_cell.length_b   1.000
_cell.length_c   1.000
_cell.angle_alpha   90.00
_cell.angle_beta   90.00
_cell.angle_gamma   90.00
#
_symmetry.space_group_name_H-M   'P 1'
#
loop_
_entity.id
_entity.type
_entity.pdbx_description
1 polymer ?
#
loop_
_entity_poly.entity_id
_entity_poly.type
_entity_poly.pdbx_seq_one_letter_code
_entity_poly.pdbx_strand_id
1 'polypeptide(L)'
;MSLQKKPLLVEDWAVVVLGFLIIIAAIAGLHFAAPSYGWSSSEQLFGTVLSADNLSKIGIQFLIAFITVILGAWLTGKDMRKMIIVFIVVFMLSIFALIISGSNFAKDYNLEAVIFSLVVGLIVGNLVKLPGWFRETLTTEMFVKIGLVLLGTSVLFSDVLKTGSKGLIQAVAVVISVWYFAYWISKKMKVDDELGIMMASAVSICGVSAAIATSGAIKGDSKKLSYVVSMVLLTAIPMMIFMPVIANAFQFPEAVTGAWLGGTIDTTGAVAASGTLVGDEALKVSTIVKFSQNVLLGIAAFAISVYWTITKKENVTGVDQKPTLSIIWERFPKFVIGFVAASVLFSFFISQETIAAVKNPLKNMQTLWFVLAFTSIGLETNFKELFRKNNAIAFGAFLIAQLFNIIITLIIAFMLFK
;
A
#
# COMPACT_ATOMS: atom_id res chain seq x y z
N MET A 1 23.92 -19.88 -9.27
CA MET A 1 22.58 -20.31 -8.82
C MET A 1 22.57 -20.20 -7.30
N SER A 2 22.16 -19.06 -6.73
CA SER A 2 22.12 -18.89 -5.28
C SER A 2 21.00 -19.76 -4.71
N LEU A 3 21.33 -20.69 -3.81
CA LEU A 3 20.37 -21.45 -3.02
C LEU A 3 19.44 -20.46 -2.30
N GLN A 4 18.22 -20.24 -2.83
CA GLN A 4 17.21 -19.47 -2.13
C GLN A 4 16.85 -20.25 -0.86
N LYS A 5 17.15 -19.67 0.31
CA LYS A 5 16.78 -20.24 1.59
C LYS A 5 15.25 -20.26 1.70
N LYS A 6 14.71 -21.38 2.19
CA LYS A 6 13.28 -21.49 2.47
C LYS A 6 12.89 -20.40 3.50
N PRO A 7 11.84 -19.60 3.25
CA PRO A 7 11.44 -18.52 4.17
C PRO A 7 11.02 -19.09 5.52
N LEU A 8 11.37 -18.39 6.60
CA LEU A 8 10.93 -18.71 7.97
C LEU A 8 9.48 -18.26 8.19
N LEU A 9 9.13 -17.09 7.63
CA LEU A 9 7.78 -16.52 7.69
C LEU A 9 7.36 -16.02 6.30
N VAL A 10 6.06 -16.07 6.05
CA VAL A 10 5.45 -15.32 4.94
C VAL A 10 5.62 -13.82 5.23
N GLU A 11 5.87 -13.01 4.21
CA GLU A 11 6.15 -11.56 4.33
C GLU A 11 5.12 -10.84 5.22
N ASP A 12 3.85 -11.20 5.06
CA ASP A 12 2.71 -10.69 5.81
C ASP A 12 2.78 -10.94 7.32
N TRP A 13 3.38 -12.04 7.77
CA TRP A 13 3.66 -12.27 9.20
C TRP A 13 4.97 -11.63 9.64
N ALA A 14 5.97 -11.60 8.76
CA ALA A 14 7.23 -10.94 9.04
C ALA A 14 7.00 -9.44 9.34
N VAL A 15 6.17 -8.75 8.56
CA VAL A 15 5.85 -7.32 8.80
C VAL A 15 5.12 -7.09 10.12
N VAL A 16 4.26 -8.02 10.55
CA VAL A 16 3.58 -7.95 11.86
C VAL A 16 4.62 -8.04 12.97
N VAL A 17 5.51 -9.04 12.90
CA VAL A 17 6.59 -9.21 13.88
C VAL A 17 7.49 -7.97 13.93
N LEU A 18 7.96 -7.49 12.77
CA LEU A 18 8.84 -6.33 12.69
C LEU A 18 8.17 -5.05 13.23
N GLY A 19 6.90 -4.82 12.89
CA GLY A 19 6.13 -3.70 13.43
C GLY A 19 6.00 -3.77 14.95
N PHE A 20 5.64 -4.93 15.51
CA PHE A 20 5.54 -5.11 16.96
C PHE A 20 6.90 -5.01 17.68
N LEU A 21 8.01 -5.41 17.05
CA LEU A 21 9.35 -5.19 17.62
C LEU A 21 9.64 -3.69 17.79
N ILE A 22 9.27 -2.86 16.81
CA ILE A 22 9.42 -1.39 16.91
C ILE A 22 8.51 -0.84 18.03
N ILE A 23 7.25 -1.29 18.09
CA ILE A 23 6.29 -0.87 19.13
C ILE A 23 6.80 -1.22 20.53
N ILE A 24 7.23 -2.47 20.73
CA ILE A 24 7.75 -2.95 22.02
C ILE A 24 9.02 -2.18 22.40
N ALA A 25 9.93 -1.95 21.45
CA ALA A 25 11.12 -1.16 21.71
C ALA A 25 10.76 0.27 22.15
N ALA A 26 9.77 0.91 21.53
CA ALA A 26 9.30 2.23 21.93
C ALA A 26 8.76 2.24 23.36
N ILE A 27 7.90 1.27 23.69
CA ILE A 27 7.31 1.11 25.03
C ILE A 27 8.41 0.83 26.08
N ALA A 28 9.44 0.08 25.70
CA ALA A 28 10.61 -0.21 26.56
C ALA A 28 11.56 1.00 26.73
N GLY A 29 11.22 2.17 26.17
CA GLY A 29 12.00 3.39 26.32
C GLY A 29 13.09 3.60 25.27
N LEU A 30 13.10 2.83 24.18
CA LEU A 30 14.01 3.11 23.06
C LEU A 30 13.57 4.41 22.38
N HIS A 31 14.39 5.45 22.53
CA HIS A 31 14.14 6.74 21.89
C HIS A 31 14.40 6.66 20.38
N PHE A 32 13.35 6.82 19.58
CA PHE A 32 13.51 7.07 18.15
C PHE A 32 13.89 8.54 17.96
N ALA A 33 15.14 8.75 17.54
CA ALA A 33 15.60 10.07 17.16
C ALA A 33 14.66 10.68 16.10
N ALA A 34 14.29 11.95 16.27
CA ALA A 34 13.45 12.70 15.34
C ALA A 34 14.32 13.78 14.66
N PRO A 35 14.86 13.51 13.46
CA PRO A 35 15.60 14.51 12.70
C PRO A 35 14.70 15.67 12.30
N SER A 36 15.27 16.86 12.28
CA SER A 36 14.67 18.05 11.68
C SER A 36 15.09 18.16 10.23
N TYR A 37 14.11 18.40 9.35
CA TYR A 37 14.34 18.64 7.94
C TYR A 37 13.97 20.06 7.52
N GLY A 38 13.44 20.91 8.40
CA GLY A 38 12.93 22.23 8.05
C GLY A 38 14.04 23.27 7.85
N TRP A 39 14.02 24.00 6.73
CA TRP A 39 14.95 25.10 6.45
C TRP A 39 14.36 26.15 5.50
N SER A 40 14.70 27.42 5.73
CA SER A 40 14.33 28.56 4.88
C SER A 40 15.51 29.30 4.24
N SER A 41 16.73 29.03 4.71
CA SER A 41 17.98 29.64 4.23
C SER A 41 19.09 28.61 4.15
N SER A 42 20.17 28.92 3.41
CA SER A 42 21.39 28.10 3.38
C SER A 42 21.98 27.93 4.78
N GLU A 43 21.96 28.98 5.60
CA GLU A 43 22.43 28.94 6.98
C GLU A 43 21.65 27.91 7.81
N GLN A 44 20.32 27.85 7.71
CA GLN A 44 19.53 26.83 8.41
C GLN A 44 19.72 25.42 7.85
N LEU A 45 19.91 25.30 6.53
CA LEU A 45 20.21 24.01 5.90
C LEU A 45 21.50 23.42 6.46
N PHE A 46 22.58 24.20 6.54
CA PHE A 46 23.86 23.72 7.07
C PHE A 46 23.90 23.68 8.61
N GLY A 47 23.31 24.67 9.27
CA GLY A 47 23.35 24.84 10.73
C GLY A 47 22.36 23.99 11.51
N THR A 48 21.24 23.58 10.89
CA THR A 48 20.19 22.76 11.55
C THR A 48 20.09 21.39 10.90
N VAL A 49 19.83 21.32 9.60
CA VAL A 49 19.51 20.06 8.90
C VAL A 49 20.77 19.20 8.67
N LEU A 50 21.88 19.80 8.27
CA LEU A 50 23.17 19.12 8.06
C LEU A 50 24.12 19.27 9.26
N SER A 51 23.60 19.69 10.42
CA SER A 51 24.37 19.75 11.66
C SER A 51 24.80 18.36 12.13
N ALA A 52 25.90 18.27 12.88
CA ALA A 52 26.40 17.00 13.41
C ALA A 52 25.37 16.29 14.31
N ASP A 53 24.63 17.05 15.13
CA ASP A 53 23.54 16.52 15.97
C ASP A 53 22.43 15.90 15.10
N ASN A 54 21.96 16.61 14.07
CA ASN A 54 20.89 16.10 13.22
C ASN A 54 21.34 14.91 12.36
N LEU A 55 22.57 14.93 11.84
CA LEU A 55 23.16 13.80 11.13
C LEU A 55 23.29 12.57 12.02
N SER A 56 23.60 12.74 13.31
CA SER A 56 23.61 11.63 14.28
C SER A 56 22.22 11.02 14.45
N LYS A 57 21.17 11.86 14.49
CA LYS A 57 19.76 11.42 14.55
C LYS A 57 19.37 10.64 13.31
N ILE A 58 19.74 11.13 12.11
CA ILE A 58 19.54 10.41 10.84
C ILE A 58 20.30 9.07 10.85
N GLY A 59 21.53 9.04 11.37
CA GLY A 59 22.33 7.83 11.51
C GLY A 59 21.67 6.79 12.43
N ILE A 60 21.09 7.21 13.56
CA ILE A 60 20.33 6.32 14.44
C ILE A 60 19.10 5.76 13.72
N GLN A 61 18.35 6.59 13.00
CA GLN A 61 17.21 6.12 12.20
C GLN A 61 17.63 5.12 11.13
N PHE A 62 18.75 5.39 10.44
CA PHE A 62 19.33 4.48 9.47
C PHE A 62 19.62 3.13 10.11
N LEU A 63 20.28 3.09 11.26
CA LEU A 63 20.63 1.83 11.95
C LEU A 63 19.39 1.03 12.33
N ILE A 64 18.37 1.69 12.90
CA ILE A 64 17.11 1.03 13.29
C ILE A 64 16.42 0.45 12.06
N ALA A 65 16.20 1.27 11.02
CA ALA A 65 15.56 0.81 9.80
C ALA A 65 16.39 -0.27 9.08
N PHE A 66 17.72 -0.12 9.03
CA PHE A 66 18.63 -1.11 8.47
C PHE A 66 18.49 -2.47 9.17
N ILE A 67 18.55 -2.49 10.51
CA ILE A 67 18.39 -3.72 11.29
C ILE A 67 17.02 -4.35 11.00
N THR A 68 15.94 -3.56 11.00
CA THR A 68 14.59 -4.06 10.68
C THR A 68 14.52 -4.66 9.28
N VAL A 69 15.10 -4.03 8.27
CA VAL A 69 15.10 -4.53 6.88
C VAL A 69 15.93 -5.79 6.73
N ILE A 70 17.09 -5.87 7.38
CA ILE A 70 17.93 -7.07 7.36
C ILE A 70 17.25 -8.25 8.07
N LEU A 71 16.61 -8.01 9.21
CA LEU A 71 15.78 -9.00 9.87
C LEU A 71 14.62 -9.45 8.97
N GLY A 72 13.95 -8.52 8.30
CA GLY A 72 12.88 -8.83 7.35
C GLY A 72 13.36 -9.68 6.17
N ALA A 73 14.51 -9.34 5.57
CA ALA A 73 15.11 -10.13 4.50
C ALA A 73 15.48 -11.54 4.97
N TRP A 74 16.01 -11.67 6.19
CA TRP A 74 16.30 -12.96 6.80
C TRP A 74 15.04 -13.80 7.03
N LEU A 75 13.98 -13.22 7.61
CA LEU A 75 12.70 -13.89 7.87
C LEU A 75 12.02 -14.37 6.58
N THR A 76 12.13 -13.57 5.51
CA THR A 76 11.47 -13.84 4.22
C THR A 76 12.36 -14.59 3.21
N GLY A 77 13.60 -14.93 3.58
CA GLY A 77 14.54 -15.65 2.71
C GLY A 77 15.06 -14.84 1.51
N LYS A 78 14.94 -13.51 1.52
CA LYS A 78 15.46 -12.62 0.47
C LYS A 78 16.99 -12.55 0.51
N ASP A 79 17.61 -12.23 -0.63
CA ASP A 79 19.07 -12.11 -0.75
C ASP A 79 19.58 -10.90 0.07
N MET A 80 20.27 -11.20 1.18
CA MET A 80 20.75 -10.17 2.12
C MET A 80 21.75 -9.21 1.48
N ARG A 81 22.62 -9.67 0.55
CA ARG A 81 23.63 -8.80 -0.07
C ARG A 81 22.98 -7.77 -0.96
N LYS A 82 22.05 -8.20 -1.80
CA LYS A 82 21.27 -7.29 -2.66
C LYS A 82 20.43 -6.34 -1.82
N MET A 83 19.81 -6.85 -0.75
CA MET A 83 18.99 -6.05 0.16
C MET A 83 19.77 -4.90 0.79
N ILE A 84 20.99 -5.16 1.27
CA ILE A 84 21.86 -4.13 1.87
C ILE A 84 22.07 -2.98 0.88
N ILE A 85 22.44 -3.30 -0.36
CA ILE A 85 22.72 -2.29 -1.40
C ILE A 85 21.46 -1.48 -1.73
N VAL A 86 20.35 -2.18 -1.97
CA VAL A 86 19.07 -1.57 -2.33
C VAL A 86 18.58 -0.66 -1.21
N PHE A 87 18.62 -1.12 0.04
CA PHE A 87 18.19 -0.33 1.18
C PHE A 87 19.02 0.94 1.38
N ILE A 88 20.36 0.87 1.25
CA ILE A 88 21.21 2.05 1.36
C ILE A 88 20.82 3.10 0.31
N VAL A 89 20.63 2.68 -0.95
CA VAL A 89 20.23 3.60 -2.03
C VAL A 89 18.85 4.20 -1.77
N VAL A 90 17.86 3.37 -1.41
CA VAL A 90 16.50 3.84 -1.09
C VAL A 90 16.52 4.83 0.07
N PHE A 91 17.25 4.51 1.15
CA PHE A 91 17.35 5.39 2.32
C PHE A 91 17.99 6.74 1.97
N MET A 92 19.08 6.75 1.20
CA MET A 92 19.73 7.99 0.78
C MET A 92 18.81 8.87 -0.08
N LEU A 93 18.06 8.27 -1.01
CA LEU A 93 17.08 9.00 -1.82
C LEU A 93 15.91 9.51 -0.97
N SER A 94 15.46 8.74 0.00
CA SER A 94 14.43 9.14 0.97
C SER A 94 14.87 10.31 1.86
N ILE A 95 16.11 10.31 2.36
CA ILE A 95 16.66 11.45 3.12
C ILE A 95 16.77 12.68 2.22
N PHE A 96 17.22 12.52 0.97
CA PHE A 96 17.26 13.61 0.00
C PHE A 96 15.86 14.21 -0.23
N ALA A 97 14.84 13.37 -0.41
CA ALA A 97 13.46 13.80 -0.54
C ALA A 97 12.95 14.54 0.71
N LEU A 98 13.27 14.05 1.91
CA LEU A 98 12.91 14.70 3.18
C LEU A 98 13.56 16.08 3.33
N ILE A 99 14.83 16.23 2.96
CA ILE A 99 15.53 17.51 2.98
C ILE A 99 14.84 18.49 2.01
N ILE A 100 14.51 18.07 0.78
CA ILE A 100 13.78 18.94 -0.17
C ILE A 100 12.41 19.33 0.39
N SER A 101 11.68 18.37 0.95
CA SER A 101 10.36 18.59 1.53
C SER A 101 10.33 19.54 2.71
N GLY A 102 11.45 19.74 3.41
CA GLY A 102 11.51 20.68 4.52
C GLY A 102 11.84 22.12 4.11
N SER A 103 12.09 22.37 2.83
CA SER A 103 12.28 23.72 2.28
C SER A 103 10.99 24.56 2.36
N ASN A 104 11.13 25.90 2.34
CA ASN A 104 9.97 26.80 2.28
C ASN A 104 9.07 26.53 1.07
N PHE A 105 9.65 26.21 -0.10
CA PHE A 105 8.89 25.87 -1.30
C PHE A 105 7.90 24.74 -1.04
N ALA A 106 8.32 23.69 -0.34
CA ALA A 106 7.44 22.57 -0.01
C ALA A 106 6.31 22.98 0.97
N LYS A 107 6.61 23.84 1.93
CA LYS A 107 5.64 24.34 2.91
C LYS A 107 4.59 25.25 2.28
N ASP A 108 4.99 26.11 1.34
CA ASP A 108 4.09 27.07 0.68
C ASP A 108 3.02 26.38 -0.18
N TYR A 109 3.34 25.19 -0.71
CA TYR A 109 2.41 24.38 -1.51
C TYR A 109 1.76 23.23 -0.71
N ASN A 110 1.93 23.18 0.63
CA ASN A 110 1.47 22.07 1.50
C ASN A 110 1.87 20.68 0.96
N LEU A 111 3.07 20.58 0.37
CA LEU A 111 3.54 19.33 -0.21
C LEU A 111 4.21 18.49 0.87
N GLU A 112 3.60 17.36 1.20
CA GLU A 112 4.16 16.43 2.17
C GLU A 112 5.41 15.70 1.67
N ALA A 113 6.25 15.26 2.61
CA ALA A 113 7.46 14.47 2.37
C ALA A 113 7.23 13.24 1.49
N VAL A 114 6.03 12.67 1.60
CA VAL A 114 5.55 11.53 0.81
C VAL A 114 5.55 11.83 -0.69
N ILE A 115 5.12 13.02 -1.11
CA ILE A 115 5.09 13.43 -2.52
C ILE A 115 6.51 13.52 -3.05
N PHE A 116 7.39 14.21 -2.34
CA PHE A 116 8.79 14.36 -2.75
C PHE A 116 9.49 13.02 -2.86
N SER A 117 9.21 12.10 -1.93
CA SER A 117 9.79 10.74 -1.93
C SER A 117 9.40 9.97 -3.18
N LEU A 118 8.11 9.99 -3.53
CA LEU A 118 7.62 9.38 -4.76
C LEU A 118 8.23 10.03 -6.00
N VAL A 119 8.23 11.37 -6.09
CA VAL A 119 8.74 12.11 -7.25
C VAL A 119 10.23 11.85 -7.46
N VAL A 120 11.04 11.89 -6.40
CA VAL A 120 12.46 11.54 -6.46
C VAL A 120 12.64 10.11 -6.95
N GLY A 121 11.87 9.15 -6.42
CA GLY A 121 11.88 7.77 -6.87
C GLY A 121 11.53 7.64 -8.36
N LEU A 122 10.48 8.32 -8.82
CA LEU A 122 10.03 8.29 -10.23
C LEU A 122 11.08 8.87 -11.18
N ILE A 123 11.67 10.01 -10.81
CA ILE A 123 12.74 10.66 -11.59
C ILE A 123 13.93 9.72 -11.71
N VAL A 124 14.42 9.18 -10.59
CA VAL A 124 15.59 8.28 -10.60
C VAL A 124 15.27 6.98 -11.34
N GLY A 125 14.12 6.35 -11.07
CA GLY A 125 13.73 5.07 -11.66
C GLY A 125 13.52 5.09 -13.18
N ASN A 126 13.24 6.28 -13.75
CA ASN A 126 13.00 6.46 -15.18
C ASN A 126 14.14 7.15 -15.94
N LEU A 127 14.98 7.96 -15.26
CA LEU A 127 16.18 8.56 -15.86
C LEU A 127 17.42 7.68 -15.74
N VAL A 128 17.55 6.93 -14.65
CA VAL A 128 18.68 6.02 -14.41
C VAL A 128 18.28 4.60 -14.79
N LYS A 129 19.12 3.92 -15.57
CA LYS A 129 18.89 2.51 -15.92
C LYS A 129 19.25 1.61 -14.72
N LEU A 130 18.26 1.35 -13.87
CA LEU A 130 18.41 0.41 -12.75
C LEU A 130 18.51 -1.04 -13.27
N PRO A 131 19.44 -1.85 -12.74
CA PRO A 131 19.50 -3.28 -13.07
C PRO A 131 18.21 -4.01 -12.66
N GLY A 132 17.82 -5.06 -13.41
CA GLY A 132 16.62 -5.85 -13.10
C GLY A 132 16.62 -6.43 -11.68
N TRP A 133 17.78 -6.93 -11.23
CA TRP A 133 17.94 -7.44 -9.86
C TRP A 133 17.66 -6.39 -8.78
N PHE A 134 17.91 -5.10 -9.06
CA PHE A 134 17.67 -4.01 -8.10
C PHE A 134 16.16 -3.83 -7.91
N ARG A 135 15.42 -3.74 -9.03
CA ARG A 135 13.95 -3.62 -9.01
C ARG A 135 13.28 -4.83 -8.36
N GLU A 136 13.75 -6.04 -8.66
CA GLU A 136 13.25 -7.28 -8.03
C GLU A 136 13.53 -7.36 -6.52
N THR A 137 14.52 -6.61 -6.03
CA THR A 137 14.89 -6.61 -4.60
C THR A 137 14.15 -5.53 -3.81
N LEU A 138 13.51 -4.55 -4.47
CA LEU A 138 12.72 -3.52 -3.78
C LEU A 138 11.62 -4.18 -2.93
N THR A 139 11.49 -3.74 -1.68
CA THR A 139 10.53 -4.30 -0.72
C THR A 139 9.48 -3.28 -0.33
N THR A 140 8.89 -2.67 -1.35
CA THR A 140 7.88 -1.63 -1.25
C THR A 140 6.74 -2.02 -0.29
N GLU A 141 6.15 -3.20 -0.47
CA GLU A 141 5.05 -3.69 0.36
C GLU A 141 5.44 -3.87 1.82
N MET A 142 6.65 -4.36 2.09
CA MET A 142 7.14 -4.55 3.45
C MET A 142 7.20 -3.21 4.20
N PHE A 143 7.73 -2.16 3.55
CA PHE A 143 7.83 -0.83 4.14
C PHE A 143 6.45 -0.23 4.41
N VAL A 144 5.53 -0.29 3.44
CA VAL A 144 4.14 0.16 3.61
C VAL A 144 3.48 -0.56 4.79
N LYS A 145 3.55 -1.91 4.82
CA LYS A 145 2.86 -2.72 5.82
C LYS A 145 3.41 -2.48 7.23
N ILE A 146 4.72 -2.28 7.39
CA ILE A 146 5.31 -1.87 8.67
C ILE A 146 4.75 -0.50 9.11
N GLY A 147 4.77 0.50 8.21
CA GLY A 147 4.20 1.83 8.50
C GLY A 147 2.72 1.78 8.88
N LEU A 148 1.94 0.91 8.24
CA LEU A 148 0.54 0.66 8.58
C LEU A 148 0.38 -0.03 9.94
N VAL A 149 1.18 -1.03 10.29
CA VAL A 149 1.13 -1.63 11.64
C VAL A 149 1.41 -0.57 12.72
N LEU A 150 2.39 0.32 12.49
CA LEU A 150 2.65 1.45 13.37
C LEU A 150 1.50 2.47 13.40
N LEU A 151 0.78 2.68 12.29
CA LEU A 151 -0.44 3.50 12.28
C LEU A 151 -1.46 3.02 13.30
N GLY A 152 -1.56 1.71 13.50
CA GLY A 152 -2.46 1.10 14.47
C GLY A 152 -2.29 1.66 15.89
N THR A 153 -1.08 2.08 16.29
CA THR A 153 -0.83 2.64 17.63
C THR A 153 -1.44 4.03 17.84
N SER A 154 -1.77 4.73 16.75
CA SER A 154 -2.38 6.07 16.76
C SER A 154 -3.89 6.06 16.49
N VAL A 155 -4.45 4.91 16.12
CA VAL A 155 -5.87 4.78 15.78
C VAL A 155 -6.60 4.10 16.93
N LEU A 156 -7.59 4.79 17.49
CA LEU A 156 -8.44 4.24 18.54
C LEU A 156 -9.25 3.05 18.01
N PHE A 157 -9.38 1.99 18.81
CA PHE A 157 -10.14 0.81 18.42
C PHE A 157 -11.63 1.13 18.20
N SER A 158 -12.17 2.12 18.91
CA SER A 158 -13.52 2.64 18.66
C SER A 158 -13.68 3.22 17.25
N ASP A 159 -12.65 3.86 16.72
CA ASP A 159 -12.65 4.39 15.36
C ASP A 159 -12.54 3.25 14.36
N VAL A 160 -11.73 2.23 14.65
CA VAL A 160 -11.66 1.00 13.83
C VAL A 160 -13.04 0.36 13.71
N LEU A 161 -13.81 0.25 14.80
CA LEU A 161 -15.16 -0.31 14.76
C LEU A 161 -16.16 0.58 14.02
N LYS A 162 -16.20 1.88 14.34
CA LYS A 162 -17.17 2.82 13.73
C LYS A 162 -16.89 3.05 12.25
N THR A 163 -15.65 3.39 11.90
CA THR A 163 -15.23 3.62 10.52
C THR A 163 -15.16 2.30 9.75
N GLY A 164 -14.74 1.20 10.40
CA GLY A 164 -14.64 -0.12 9.78
C GLY A 164 -15.99 -0.70 9.41
N SER A 165 -17.04 -0.50 10.23
CA SER A 165 -18.40 -0.94 9.89
C SER A 165 -18.95 -0.18 8.68
N LYS A 166 -18.84 1.16 8.66
CA LYS A 166 -19.16 1.97 7.47
C LYS A 166 -18.33 1.55 6.25
N GLY A 167 -17.04 1.33 6.45
CA GLY A 167 -16.11 0.89 5.41
C GLY A 167 -16.43 -0.49 4.86
N LEU A 168 -16.94 -1.41 5.68
CA LEU A 168 -17.38 -2.73 5.24
C LEU A 168 -18.67 -2.64 4.41
N ILE A 169 -19.63 -1.82 4.83
CA ILE A 169 -20.83 -1.54 4.03
C ILE A 169 -20.45 -0.96 2.67
N GLN A 170 -19.56 0.04 2.66
CA GLN A 170 -19.02 0.60 1.43
C GLN A 170 -18.33 -0.46 0.58
N ALA A 171 -17.43 -1.25 1.18
CA ALA A 171 -16.65 -2.25 0.48
C ALA A 171 -17.56 -3.30 -0.19
N VAL A 172 -18.59 -3.79 0.49
CA VAL A 172 -19.56 -4.73 -0.11
C VAL A 172 -20.29 -4.09 -1.28
N ALA A 173 -20.82 -2.86 -1.11
CA ALA A 173 -21.54 -2.16 -2.15
C ALA A 173 -20.67 -1.87 -3.39
N VAL A 174 -19.44 -1.37 -3.17
CA VAL A 174 -18.46 -1.08 -4.23
C VAL A 174 -18.01 -2.37 -4.91
N VAL A 175 -17.59 -3.40 -4.16
CA VAL A 175 -17.12 -4.67 -4.74
C VAL A 175 -18.20 -5.28 -5.63
N ILE A 176 -19.45 -5.38 -5.16
CA ILE A 176 -20.54 -5.98 -5.94
C ILE A 176 -20.84 -5.16 -7.20
N SER A 177 -21.03 -3.84 -7.06
CA SER A 177 -21.41 -2.98 -8.18
C SER A 177 -20.29 -2.88 -9.22
N VAL A 178 -19.06 -2.62 -8.80
CA VAL A 178 -17.90 -2.48 -9.68
C VAL A 178 -17.53 -3.81 -10.32
N TRP A 179 -17.53 -4.92 -9.58
CA TRP A 179 -17.19 -6.22 -10.15
C TRP A 179 -18.18 -6.61 -11.25
N TYR A 180 -19.48 -6.46 -11.00
CA TYR A 180 -20.51 -6.79 -11.98
C TYR A 180 -20.40 -5.90 -13.23
N PHE A 181 -20.25 -4.58 -13.03
CA PHE A 181 -20.07 -3.65 -14.14
C PHE A 181 -18.80 -3.94 -14.96
N ALA A 182 -17.68 -4.19 -14.28
CA ALA A 182 -16.40 -4.50 -14.91
C ALA A 182 -16.44 -5.80 -15.71
N TYR A 183 -17.09 -6.84 -15.18
CA TYR A 183 -17.27 -8.10 -15.90
C TYR A 183 -18.21 -7.93 -17.09
N TRP A 184 -19.31 -7.20 -16.92
CA TRP A 184 -20.26 -6.89 -18.00
C TRP A 184 -19.62 -6.10 -19.14
N ILE A 185 -18.87 -5.03 -18.84
CA ILE A 185 -18.22 -4.22 -19.89
C ILE A 185 -17.13 -5.02 -20.60
N SER A 186 -16.39 -5.88 -19.87
CA SER A 186 -15.40 -6.79 -20.46
C SER A 186 -16.05 -7.73 -21.48
N LYS A 187 -17.19 -8.35 -21.13
CA LYS A 187 -17.95 -9.19 -22.07
C LYS A 187 -18.49 -8.41 -23.26
N LYS A 188 -19.05 -7.23 -23.02
CA LYS A 188 -19.59 -6.36 -24.09
C LYS A 188 -18.52 -5.94 -25.09
N MET A 189 -17.30 -5.70 -24.60
CA MET A 189 -16.14 -5.36 -25.42
C MET A 189 -15.44 -6.60 -26.00
N LYS A 190 -15.97 -7.82 -25.80
CA LYS A 190 -15.41 -9.08 -26.30
C LYS A 190 -14.01 -9.40 -25.76
N VAL A 191 -13.74 -8.99 -24.52
CA VAL A 191 -12.56 -9.46 -23.78
C VAL A 191 -12.78 -10.92 -23.39
N ASP A 192 -11.74 -11.74 -23.45
CA ASP A 192 -11.84 -13.15 -23.06
C ASP A 192 -12.24 -13.32 -21.59
N ASP A 193 -12.96 -14.40 -21.27
CA ASP A 193 -13.55 -14.59 -19.94
C ASP A 193 -12.51 -14.61 -18.81
N GLU A 194 -11.34 -15.22 -19.01
CA GLU A 194 -10.30 -15.26 -17.98
C GLU A 194 -9.78 -13.86 -17.66
N LEU A 195 -9.43 -13.10 -18.70
CA LEU A 195 -8.96 -11.72 -18.56
C LEU A 195 -10.07 -10.83 -17.98
N GLY A 196 -11.32 -11.00 -18.43
CA GLY A 196 -12.48 -10.28 -17.93
C GLY A 196 -12.72 -10.47 -16.43
N ILE A 197 -12.66 -11.71 -15.93
CA ILE A 197 -12.82 -11.99 -14.49
C ILE A 197 -11.63 -11.45 -13.70
N MET A 198 -10.39 -11.63 -14.18
CA MET A 198 -9.22 -11.07 -13.51
C MET A 198 -9.27 -9.54 -13.41
N MET A 199 -9.64 -8.85 -14.49
CA MET A 199 -9.81 -7.40 -14.51
C MET A 199 -10.93 -6.95 -13.57
N ALA A 200 -12.08 -7.62 -13.61
CA ALA A 200 -13.22 -7.31 -12.75
C ALA A 200 -12.87 -7.44 -11.26
N SER A 201 -12.15 -8.50 -10.88
CA SER A 201 -11.65 -8.69 -9.52
C SER A 201 -10.58 -7.66 -9.13
N ALA A 202 -9.71 -7.30 -10.07
CA ALA A 202 -8.65 -6.33 -9.82
C ALA A 202 -9.23 -4.96 -9.48
N VAL A 203 -10.10 -4.42 -10.34
CA VAL A 203 -10.65 -3.06 -10.21
C VAL A 203 -11.66 -2.91 -9.06
N SER A 204 -12.27 -3.99 -8.57
CA SER A 204 -13.32 -3.90 -7.56
C SER A 204 -12.87 -4.18 -6.13
N ILE A 205 -11.69 -4.80 -5.93
CA ILE A 205 -11.22 -5.24 -4.61
C ILE A 205 -9.90 -4.54 -4.23
N CYS A 206 -8.76 -5.15 -4.58
CA CYS A 206 -7.44 -4.71 -4.11
C CYS A 206 -6.38 -4.81 -5.21
N GLY A 207 -6.80 -4.71 -6.47
CA GLY A 207 -5.91 -4.69 -7.63
C GLY A 207 -5.15 -5.99 -7.82
N VAL A 208 -3.83 -5.92 -7.64
CA VAL A 208 -2.87 -6.99 -7.93
C VAL A 208 -3.18 -8.25 -7.13
N SER A 209 -3.42 -8.14 -5.83
CA SER A 209 -3.70 -9.30 -4.96
C SER A 209 -5.00 -10.01 -5.36
N ALA A 210 -6.02 -9.25 -5.79
CA ALA A 210 -7.26 -9.80 -6.29
C ALA A 210 -7.08 -10.48 -7.66
N ALA A 211 -6.27 -9.91 -8.55
CA ALA A 211 -5.94 -10.53 -9.83
C ALA A 211 -5.18 -11.85 -9.64
N ILE A 212 -4.18 -11.89 -8.75
CA ILE A 212 -3.40 -13.10 -8.43
C ILE A 212 -4.29 -14.17 -7.81
N ALA A 213 -5.11 -13.81 -6.81
CA ALA A 213 -6.03 -14.76 -6.17
C ALA A 213 -7.04 -15.33 -7.17
N THR A 214 -7.61 -14.47 -8.02
CA THR A 214 -8.52 -14.85 -9.10
C THR A 214 -7.85 -15.78 -10.10
N SER A 215 -6.66 -15.42 -10.58
CA SER A 215 -5.88 -16.24 -11.51
C SER A 215 -5.56 -17.62 -10.93
N GLY A 216 -5.22 -17.70 -9.64
CA GLY A 216 -5.04 -18.97 -8.95
C GLY A 216 -6.33 -19.78 -8.86
N ALA A 217 -7.46 -19.14 -8.55
CA ALA A 217 -8.77 -19.77 -8.43
C ALA A 217 -9.29 -20.34 -9.76
N ILE A 218 -9.00 -19.68 -10.88
CA ILE A 218 -9.47 -20.09 -12.22
C ILE A 218 -8.41 -20.82 -13.04
N LYS A 219 -7.20 -21.03 -12.49
CA LYS A 219 -5.99 -21.49 -13.21
C LYS A 219 -5.70 -20.69 -14.49
N GLY A 220 -5.81 -19.37 -14.38
CA GLY A 220 -5.66 -18.47 -15.51
C GLY A 220 -4.21 -18.33 -15.99
N ASP A 221 -4.08 -17.87 -17.23
CA ASP A 221 -2.79 -17.68 -17.89
C ASP A 221 -1.93 -16.59 -17.21
N SER A 222 -0.65 -16.91 -16.96
CA SER A 222 0.30 -16.02 -16.29
C SER A 222 0.59 -14.72 -17.05
N LYS A 223 0.56 -14.72 -18.39
CA LYS A 223 0.74 -13.51 -19.21
C LYS A 223 -0.47 -12.58 -19.07
N LYS A 224 -1.69 -13.14 -19.03
CA LYS A 224 -2.91 -12.36 -18.76
C LYS A 224 -2.86 -11.74 -17.37
N LEU A 225 -2.42 -12.51 -16.36
CA LEU A 225 -2.20 -11.98 -15.01
C LEU A 225 -1.19 -10.82 -15.01
N SER A 226 -0.02 -10.99 -15.61
CA SER A 226 0.98 -9.91 -15.71
C SER A 226 0.44 -8.67 -16.41
N TYR A 227 -0.43 -8.86 -17.41
CA TYR A 227 -1.08 -7.77 -18.10
C TYR A 227 -2.06 -7.01 -17.19
N VAL A 228 -2.91 -7.72 -16.43
CA VAL A 228 -3.81 -7.09 -15.44
C VAL A 228 -3.04 -6.34 -14.37
N VAL A 229 -1.96 -6.93 -13.84
CA VAL A 229 -1.08 -6.27 -12.87
C VAL A 229 -0.52 -4.98 -13.44
N SER A 230 -0.08 -4.98 -14.70
CA SER A 230 0.42 -3.78 -15.36
C SER A 230 -0.65 -2.68 -15.49
N MET A 231 -1.90 -3.05 -15.83
CA MET A 231 -3.02 -2.11 -15.92
C MET A 231 -3.36 -1.49 -14.56
N VAL A 232 -3.40 -2.31 -13.50
CA VAL A 232 -3.64 -1.83 -12.12
C VAL A 232 -2.57 -0.82 -11.70
N LEU A 233 -1.29 -1.14 -11.94
CA LEU A 233 -0.20 -0.23 -11.59
C LEU A 233 -0.26 1.07 -12.41
N LEU A 234 -0.63 0.98 -13.70
CA LEU A 234 -0.77 2.12 -14.58
C LEU A 234 -1.89 3.08 -14.14
N THR A 235 -3.03 2.54 -13.67
CA THR A 235 -4.16 3.37 -13.21
C THR A 235 -3.98 3.88 -11.79
N ALA A 236 -3.31 3.11 -10.91
CA ALA A 236 -3.11 3.48 -9.52
C ALA A 236 -2.31 4.77 -9.35
N ILE A 237 -1.27 4.99 -10.17
CA ILE A 237 -0.38 6.15 -10.02
C ILE A 237 -1.11 7.48 -10.32
N PRO A 238 -1.82 7.65 -11.46
CA PRO A 238 -2.63 8.82 -11.69
C PRO A 238 -3.69 9.02 -10.60
N MET A 239 -4.40 7.96 -10.20
CA MET A 239 -5.43 8.07 -9.14
C MET A 239 -4.84 8.55 -7.82
N MET A 240 -3.66 8.05 -7.45
CA MET A 240 -2.95 8.42 -6.23
C MET A 240 -2.63 9.92 -6.15
N ILE A 241 -2.37 10.55 -7.30
CA ILE A 241 -2.00 11.96 -7.37
C ILE A 241 -3.25 12.83 -7.60
N PHE A 242 -4.08 12.48 -8.57
CA PHE A 242 -5.17 13.34 -9.01
C PHE A 242 -6.39 13.29 -8.09
N MET A 243 -6.72 12.15 -7.45
CA MET A 243 -7.90 12.09 -6.58
C MET A 243 -7.79 13.01 -5.36
N PRO A 244 -6.66 13.06 -4.62
CA PRO A 244 -6.45 14.07 -3.57
C PRO A 244 -6.59 15.52 -4.07
N VAL A 245 -6.03 15.82 -5.25
CA VAL A 245 -6.08 17.16 -5.86
C VAL A 245 -7.53 17.54 -6.19
N ILE A 246 -8.29 16.61 -6.76
CA ILE A 246 -9.71 16.82 -7.04
C ILE A 246 -10.48 17.04 -5.74
N ALA A 247 -10.27 16.20 -4.72
CA ALA A 247 -10.96 16.35 -3.44
C ALA A 247 -10.68 17.70 -2.77
N ASN A 248 -9.44 18.18 -2.82
CA ASN A 248 -9.06 19.50 -2.32
C ASN A 248 -9.70 20.63 -3.14
N ALA A 249 -9.68 20.54 -4.47
CA ALA A 249 -10.29 21.53 -5.37
C ALA A 249 -11.81 21.69 -5.13
N PHE A 250 -12.51 20.60 -4.82
CA PHE A 250 -13.93 20.61 -4.47
C PHE A 250 -14.21 20.72 -2.96
N GLN A 251 -13.17 20.85 -2.13
CA GLN A 251 -13.25 20.97 -0.67
C GLN A 251 -14.07 19.85 0.00
N PHE A 252 -13.83 18.61 -0.41
CA PHE A 252 -14.48 17.46 0.20
C PHE A 252 -13.99 17.25 1.65
N PRO A 253 -14.86 16.82 2.58
CA PRO A 253 -14.44 16.47 3.93
C PRO A 253 -13.35 15.37 3.92
N GLU A 254 -12.40 15.41 4.85
CA GLU A 254 -11.32 14.42 4.94
C GLU A 254 -11.84 12.99 5.08
N ALA A 255 -12.89 12.77 5.88
CA ALA A 255 -13.50 11.45 6.03
C ALA A 255 -14.09 10.91 4.71
N VAL A 256 -14.78 11.75 3.93
CA VAL A 256 -15.33 11.37 2.62
C VAL A 256 -14.19 11.12 1.63
N THR A 257 -13.19 11.99 1.61
CA THR A 257 -12.00 11.85 0.75
C THR A 257 -11.26 10.57 1.07
N GLY A 258 -11.01 10.29 2.35
CA GLY A 258 -10.37 9.06 2.80
C GLY A 258 -11.17 7.82 2.36
N ALA A 259 -12.48 7.83 2.56
CA ALA A 259 -13.34 6.73 2.13
C ALA A 259 -13.32 6.53 0.60
N TRP A 260 -13.29 7.61 -0.18
CA TRP A 260 -13.18 7.56 -1.62
C TRP A 260 -11.83 6.98 -2.09
N LEU A 261 -10.72 7.49 -1.55
CA LEU A 261 -9.37 7.00 -1.85
C LEU A 261 -9.23 5.51 -1.48
N GLY A 262 -9.69 5.13 -0.28
CA GLY A 262 -9.63 3.76 0.23
C GLY A 262 -10.49 2.77 -0.54
N GLY A 263 -11.64 3.20 -1.09
CA GLY A 263 -12.52 2.33 -1.87
C GLY A 263 -12.11 2.16 -3.34
N THR A 264 -11.34 3.10 -3.89
CA THR A 264 -11.06 3.16 -5.34
C THR A 264 -9.61 2.84 -5.70
N ILE A 265 -8.62 3.26 -4.92
CA ILE A 265 -7.21 3.08 -5.33
C ILE A 265 -6.79 1.63 -5.11
N ASP A 266 -6.33 0.96 -6.16
CA ASP A 266 -6.18 -0.49 -6.21
C ASP A 266 -4.87 -1.04 -5.61
N THR A 267 -4.19 -0.26 -4.77
CA THR A 267 -3.06 -0.76 -3.96
C THR A 267 -3.04 -0.10 -2.58
N THR A 268 -2.76 -0.88 -1.53
CA THR A 268 -2.70 -0.36 -0.16
C THR A 268 -1.63 0.72 0.01
N GLY A 269 -0.49 0.57 -0.67
CA GLY A 269 0.58 1.57 -0.65
C GLY A 269 0.15 2.91 -1.25
N ALA A 270 -0.49 2.89 -2.42
CA ALA A 270 -0.95 4.12 -3.05
C ALA A 270 -2.11 4.78 -2.29
N VAL A 271 -2.99 3.99 -1.64
CA VAL A 271 -4.01 4.52 -0.74
C VAL A 271 -3.36 5.26 0.43
N ALA A 272 -2.40 4.63 1.10
CA ALA A 272 -1.69 5.25 2.22
C ALA A 272 -0.98 6.53 1.77
N ALA A 273 -0.31 6.51 0.60
CA ALA A 273 0.31 7.70 0.03
C ALA A 273 -0.72 8.83 -0.13
N SER A 274 -1.80 8.56 -0.87
CA SER A 274 -2.87 9.52 -1.17
C SER A 274 -3.55 10.05 0.08
N GLY A 275 -3.81 9.18 1.06
CA GLY A 275 -4.42 9.55 2.33
C GLY A 275 -3.53 10.47 3.13
N THR A 276 -2.21 10.22 3.15
CA THR A 276 -1.25 11.11 3.80
C THR A 276 -1.30 12.50 3.14
N LEU A 277 -1.35 12.57 1.80
CA LEU A 277 -1.42 13.86 1.07
C LEU A 277 -2.61 14.75 1.43
N VAL A 278 -3.68 14.14 1.95
CA VAL A 278 -4.90 14.86 2.32
C VAL A 278 -4.88 15.25 3.79
N GLY A 279 -4.47 14.33 4.68
CA GLY A 279 -4.40 14.59 6.12
C GLY A 279 -4.48 13.34 6.99
N ASP A 280 -4.25 13.51 8.29
CA ASP A 280 -4.25 12.41 9.28
C ASP A 280 -5.63 11.70 9.33
N GLU A 281 -6.75 12.42 9.19
CA GLU A 281 -8.09 11.81 9.19
C GLU A 281 -8.32 11.03 7.89
N ALA A 282 -7.98 11.61 6.74
CA ALA A 282 -8.08 10.93 5.46
C ALA A 282 -7.20 9.66 5.38
N LEU A 283 -5.97 9.69 5.91
CA LEU A 283 -5.10 8.51 6.02
C LEU A 283 -5.73 7.43 6.89
N LYS A 284 -6.27 7.80 8.06
CA LYS A 284 -6.96 6.86 8.96
C LYS A 284 -8.16 6.21 8.26
N VAL A 285 -9.07 7.02 7.70
CA VAL A 285 -10.31 6.52 7.08
C VAL A 285 -10.00 5.69 5.83
N SER A 286 -9.12 6.17 4.95
CA SER A 286 -8.74 5.44 3.73
C SER A 286 -8.10 4.10 4.02
N THR A 287 -7.23 4.02 5.04
CA THR A 287 -6.63 2.77 5.49
C THR A 287 -7.70 1.80 5.99
N ILE A 288 -8.59 2.24 6.87
CA ILE A 288 -9.64 1.39 7.44
C ILE A 288 -10.59 0.89 6.35
N VAL A 289 -11.03 1.77 5.44
CA VAL A 289 -11.91 1.40 4.32
C VAL A 289 -11.22 0.41 3.39
N LYS A 290 -9.94 0.63 3.04
CA LYS A 290 -9.19 -0.31 2.21
C LYS A 290 -9.01 -1.66 2.90
N PHE A 291 -8.82 -1.68 4.22
CA PHE A 291 -8.74 -2.93 4.98
C PHE A 291 -10.07 -3.67 4.96
N SER A 292 -11.19 -2.97 5.14
CA SER A 292 -12.53 -3.56 4.99
C SER A 292 -12.72 -4.21 3.61
N GLN A 293 -12.19 -3.60 2.54
CA GLN A 293 -12.19 -4.17 1.20
C GLN A 293 -11.27 -5.39 1.07
N ASN A 294 -10.06 -5.33 1.65
CA ASN A 294 -9.12 -6.45 1.63
C ASN A 294 -9.63 -7.68 2.40
N VAL A 295 -10.45 -7.49 3.45
CA VAL A 295 -11.11 -8.59 4.18
C VAL A 295 -12.00 -9.41 3.26
N LEU A 296 -12.64 -8.78 2.27
CA LEU A 296 -13.53 -9.45 1.31
C LEU A 296 -12.78 -10.30 0.29
N LEU A 297 -11.45 -10.13 0.14
CA LEU A 297 -10.64 -10.86 -0.85
C LEU A 297 -10.77 -12.38 -0.73
N GLY A 298 -10.70 -12.91 0.50
CA GLY A 298 -10.79 -14.35 0.73
C GLY A 298 -12.16 -14.92 0.34
N ILE A 299 -13.23 -14.17 0.67
CA ILE A 299 -14.62 -14.54 0.33
C ILE A 299 -14.82 -14.47 -1.19
N ALA A 300 -14.34 -13.42 -1.84
CA ALA A 300 -14.44 -13.24 -3.28
C ALA A 300 -13.68 -14.35 -4.05
N ALA A 301 -12.46 -14.67 -3.63
CA ALA A 301 -11.66 -15.75 -4.24
C ALA A 301 -12.37 -17.11 -4.13
N PHE A 302 -12.97 -17.39 -2.98
CA PHE A 302 -13.79 -18.60 -2.78
C PHE A 302 -15.01 -18.62 -3.72
N ALA A 303 -15.77 -17.52 -3.79
CA ALA A 303 -16.94 -17.40 -4.65
C ALA A 303 -16.60 -17.58 -6.15
N ILE A 304 -15.49 -16.97 -6.60
CA ILE A 304 -15.00 -17.11 -7.98
C ILE A 304 -14.59 -18.55 -8.29
N SER A 305 -13.89 -19.23 -7.37
CA SER A 305 -13.51 -20.64 -7.52
C SER A 305 -14.74 -21.55 -7.68
N VAL A 306 -15.78 -21.34 -6.85
CA VAL A 306 -17.06 -22.07 -6.96
C VAL A 306 -17.74 -21.78 -8.31
N TYR A 307 -17.88 -20.51 -8.68
CA TYR A 307 -18.49 -20.11 -9.95
C TYR A 307 -17.78 -20.74 -11.16
N TRP A 308 -16.45 -20.68 -11.20
CA TRP A 308 -15.65 -21.21 -12.30
C TRP A 308 -15.79 -22.73 -12.44
N THR A 309 -15.78 -23.44 -11.31
CA THR A 309 -15.94 -24.90 -11.27
C THR A 309 -17.32 -25.35 -11.77
N ILE A 310 -18.39 -24.59 -11.45
CA ILE A 310 -19.75 -24.94 -11.85
C ILE A 310 -20.01 -24.60 -13.33
N THR A 311 -19.48 -23.47 -13.80
CA THR A 311 -19.80 -22.95 -15.14
C THR A 311 -18.93 -23.51 -16.26
N LYS A 312 -17.68 -23.92 -15.97
CA LYS A 312 -16.82 -24.59 -16.95
C LYS A 312 -16.80 -26.11 -16.68
N LYS A 313 -17.71 -26.80 -17.38
CA LYS A 313 -17.99 -28.25 -17.26
C LYS A 313 -16.89 -29.20 -17.75
N GLU A 314 -15.74 -28.72 -18.22
CA GLU A 314 -14.68 -29.61 -18.71
C GLU A 314 -13.74 -30.02 -17.59
N ASN A 315 -13.35 -31.30 -17.62
CA ASN A 315 -12.36 -31.94 -16.75
C ASN A 315 -11.07 -31.12 -16.67
N VAL A 316 -11.02 -30.12 -15.80
CA VAL A 316 -9.76 -29.48 -15.44
C VAL A 316 -9.03 -30.44 -14.52
N THR A 317 -8.26 -31.34 -15.13
CA THR A 317 -7.36 -32.24 -14.43
C THR A 317 -6.46 -31.45 -13.47
N GLY A 318 -6.40 -31.89 -12.21
CA GLY A 318 -5.65 -31.26 -11.14
C GLY A 318 -6.30 -30.04 -10.47
N VAL A 319 -7.61 -29.78 -10.62
CA VAL A 319 -8.33 -28.92 -9.64
C VAL A 319 -8.61 -29.78 -8.40
N ASP A 320 -7.55 -30.17 -7.70
CA ASP A 320 -7.63 -30.98 -6.47
C ASP A 320 -7.99 -30.14 -5.23
N GLN A 321 -8.40 -28.89 -5.40
CA GLN A 321 -8.87 -28.06 -4.30
C GLN A 321 -10.38 -27.93 -4.40
N LYS A 322 -11.10 -28.84 -3.74
CA LYS A 322 -12.45 -28.52 -3.27
C LYS A 322 -12.37 -27.13 -2.61
N PRO A 323 -13.26 -26.18 -2.95
CA PRO A 323 -13.28 -24.87 -2.30
C PRO A 323 -13.33 -25.07 -0.78
N THR A 324 -12.23 -24.77 -0.10
CA THR A 324 -12.08 -25.03 1.33
C THR A 324 -12.00 -23.70 2.05
N LEU A 325 -12.59 -23.60 3.24
CA LEU A 325 -12.54 -22.40 4.07
C LEU A 325 -11.11 -21.92 4.38
N SER A 326 -10.11 -22.82 4.29
CA SER A 326 -8.67 -22.50 4.39
C SER A 326 -8.24 -21.40 3.40
N ILE A 327 -8.84 -21.35 2.21
CA ILE A 327 -8.52 -20.34 1.18
C ILE A 327 -8.79 -18.92 1.72
N ILE A 328 -9.86 -18.74 2.49
CA ILE A 328 -10.20 -17.43 3.06
C ILE A 328 -9.06 -16.96 3.98
N TRP A 329 -8.58 -17.85 4.86
CA TRP A 329 -7.48 -17.54 5.77
C TRP A 329 -6.16 -17.33 5.04
N GLU A 330 -5.84 -18.17 4.05
CA GLU A 330 -4.62 -18.05 3.25
C GLU A 330 -4.56 -16.72 2.49
N ARG A 331 -5.70 -16.23 1.97
CA ARG A 331 -5.78 -14.97 1.22
C ARG A 331 -6.00 -13.73 2.07
N PHE A 332 -6.44 -13.89 3.33
CA PHE A 332 -6.58 -12.76 4.25
C PHE A 332 -5.23 -12.04 4.44
N PRO A 333 -5.18 -10.70 4.45
CA PRO A 333 -3.94 -9.95 4.70
C PRO A 333 -3.55 -9.95 6.19
N LYS A 334 -2.44 -10.57 6.57
CA LYS A 334 -2.12 -10.77 8.01
C LYS A 334 -1.67 -9.46 8.66
N PHE A 335 -1.10 -8.54 7.89
CA PHE A 335 -0.71 -7.22 8.40
C PHE A 335 -1.90 -6.39 8.92
N VAL A 336 -3.13 -6.64 8.43
CA VAL A 336 -4.36 -6.03 8.97
C VAL A 336 -4.61 -6.49 10.40
N ILE A 337 -4.31 -7.76 10.72
CA ILE A 337 -4.34 -8.26 12.10
C ILE A 337 -3.34 -7.49 12.96
N GLY A 338 -2.13 -7.27 12.44
CA GLY A 338 -1.11 -6.46 13.13
C GLY A 338 -1.59 -5.04 13.46
N PHE A 339 -2.20 -4.36 12.49
CA PHE A 339 -2.80 -3.04 12.70
C PHE A 339 -3.89 -3.05 13.78
N VAL A 340 -4.85 -3.98 13.69
CA VAL A 340 -5.95 -4.09 14.66
C VAL A 340 -5.42 -4.43 16.05
N ALA A 341 -4.44 -5.35 16.14
CA ALA A 341 -3.82 -5.73 17.40
C ALA A 341 -3.07 -4.54 18.05
N ALA A 342 -2.36 -3.74 17.26
CA ALA A 342 -1.71 -2.52 17.75
C ALA A 342 -2.74 -1.50 18.26
N SER A 343 -3.86 -1.33 17.55
CA SER A 343 -4.97 -0.46 17.96
C SER A 343 -5.63 -0.93 19.26
N VAL A 344 -5.88 -2.24 19.41
CA VAL A 344 -6.42 -2.83 20.65
C VAL A 344 -5.43 -2.63 21.81
N LEU A 345 -4.14 -2.92 21.59
CA LEU A 345 -3.10 -2.74 22.59
C LEU A 345 -3.09 -1.31 23.13
N PHE A 346 -3.02 -0.32 22.25
CA PHE A 346 -2.96 1.10 22.62
C PHE A 346 -4.29 1.66 23.14
N SER A 347 -5.42 1.06 22.79
CA SER A 347 -6.74 1.54 23.26
C SER A 347 -7.10 1.03 24.66
N PHE A 348 -6.60 -0.15 25.06
CA PHE A 348 -7.08 -0.82 26.28
C PHE A 348 -5.99 -1.21 27.27
N PHE A 349 -4.74 -1.39 26.83
CA PHE A 349 -3.70 -2.01 27.65
C PHE A 349 -2.51 -1.09 27.96
N ILE A 350 -2.33 0.00 27.22
CA ILE A 350 -1.25 0.97 27.46
C ILE A 350 -1.80 2.18 28.21
N SER A 351 -1.08 2.64 29.24
CA SER A 351 -1.45 3.83 30.01
C SER A 351 -1.34 5.10 29.18
N GLN A 352 -2.14 6.12 29.51
CA GLN A 352 -2.11 7.42 28.81
C GLN A 352 -0.73 8.09 28.85
N GLU A 353 0.00 7.93 29.96
CA GLU A 353 1.37 8.44 30.12
C GLU A 353 2.33 7.79 29.11
N THR A 354 2.31 6.46 29.01
CA THR A 354 3.14 5.73 28.05
C THR A 354 2.75 6.07 26.61
N ILE A 355 1.45 6.17 26.31
CA ILE A 355 0.97 6.59 24.98
C ILE A 355 1.54 7.97 24.61
N ALA A 356 1.47 8.94 25.52
CA ALA A 356 2.00 10.28 25.29
C ALA A 356 3.52 10.26 25.03
N ALA A 357 4.28 9.43 25.76
CA ALA A 357 5.72 9.30 25.59
C ALA A 357 6.11 8.68 24.24
N VAL A 358 5.36 7.69 23.74
CA VAL A 358 5.73 6.94 22.53
C VAL A 358 5.03 7.43 21.24
N LYS A 359 4.00 8.28 21.34
CA LYS A 359 3.22 8.75 20.19
C LYS A 359 4.08 9.39 19.10
N ASN A 360 4.89 10.39 19.45
CA ASN A 360 5.74 11.09 18.49
C ASN A 360 6.87 10.20 17.95
N PRO A 361 7.61 9.44 18.79
CA PRO A 361 8.58 8.46 18.31
C PRO A 361 8.00 7.46 17.29
N LEU A 362 6.83 6.89 17.56
CA LEU A 362 6.17 5.93 16.66
C LEU A 362 5.65 6.59 15.39
N LYS A 363 5.06 7.79 15.47
CA LYS A 363 4.65 8.58 14.29
C LYS A 363 5.84 8.91 13.40
N ASN A 364 6.99 9.22 14.00
CA ASN A 364 8.21 9.50 13.25
C ASN A 364 8.72 8.24 12.50
N MET A 365 8.76 7.09 13.18
CA MET A 365 9.12 5.82 12.53
C MET A 365 8.13 5.42 11.44
N GLN A 366 6.84 5.57 11.68
CA GLN A 366 5.82 5.39 10.65
C GLN A 366 6.11 6.26 9.41
N THR A 367 6.37 7.55 9.61
CA THR A 367 6.66 8.48 8.51
C THR A 367 7.88 8.04 7.73
N LEU A 368 8.95 7.60 8.41
CA LEU A 368 10.13 7.04 7.77
C LEU A 368 9.80 5.82 6.90
N TRP A 369 9.00 4.88 7.41
CA TRP A 369 8.60 3.69 6.65
C TRP A 369 7.77 4.04 5.41
N PHE A 370 6.88 5.02 5.52
CA PHE A 370 6.12 5.53 4.37
C PHE A 370 7.01 6.23 3.35
N VAL A 371 7.94 7.08 3.78
CA VAL A 371 8.89 7.73 2.90
C VAL A 371 9.78 6.70 2.16
N LEU A 372 10.28 5.67 2.84
CA LEU A 372 11.02 4.57 2.22
C LEU A 372 10.16 3.80 1.21
N ALA A 373 8.91 3.53 1.58
CA ALA A 373 7.95 2.86 0.69
C ALA A 373 7.72 3.66 -0.58
N PHE A 374 7.44 4.96 -0.47
CA PHE A 374 7.04 5.78 -1.61
C PHE A 374 8.22 6.08 -2.55
N THR A 375 9.43 6.25 -2.01
CA THR A 375 10.65 6.23 -2.83
C THR A 375 10.78 4.92 -3.60
N SER A 376 10.52 3.78 -2.95
CA SER A 376 10.57 2.46 -3.60
C SER A 376 9.51 2.30 -4.69
N ILE A 377 8.25 2.73 -4.44
CA ILE A 377 7.18 2.78 -5.47
C ILE A 377 7.66 3.56 -6.70
N GLY A 378 8.27 4.74 -6.49
CA GLY A 378 8.77 5.56 -7.59
C GLY A 378 9.87 4.87 -8.39
N LEU A 379 10.82 4.22 -7.72
CA LEU A 379 11.93 3.49 -8.36
C LEU A 379 11.48 2.23 -9.13
N GLU A 380 10.42 1.59 -8.64
CA GLU A 380 9.80 0.40 -9.25
C GLU A 380 8.99 0.77 -10.50
N THR A 381 8.39 1.96 -10.52
CA THR A 381 7.54 2.44 -11.62
C THR A 381 8.34 2.69 -12.90
N ASN A 382 7.97 1.99 -13.99
CA ASN A 382 8.59 2.12 -15.30
C ASN A 382 7.58 2.53 -16.39
N PHE A 383 7.51 3.83 -16.71
CA PHE A 383 6.54 4.35 -17.69
C PHE A 383 6.69 3.72 -19.08
N LYS A 384 7.91 3.33 -19.49
CA LYS A 384 8.14 2.72 -20.82
C LYS A 384 7.50 1.34 -20.95
N GLU A 385 7.41 0.58 -19.85
CA GLU A 385 6.72 -0.71 -19.83
C GLU A 385 5.20 -0.52 -19.80
N LEU A 386 4.72 0.54 -19.16
CA LEU A 386 3.28 0.87 -19.09
C LEU A 386 2.66 1.18 -20.47
N PHE A 387 3.46 1.70 -21.41
CA PHE A 387 2.99 2.07 -22.76
C PHE A 387 3.36 1.06 -23.88
N ARG A 388 3.93 -0.12 -23.55
CA ARG A 388 4.18 -1.16 -24.57
C ARG A 388 2.86 -1.83 -25.00
N LYS A 389 2.74 -2.14 -26.30
CA LYS A 389 1.52 -2.60 -27.00
C LYS A 389 0.69 -3.59 -26.17
N ASN A 390 -0.40 -3.06 -25.63
CA ASN A 390 -1.41 -3.77 -24.86
C ASN A 390 -2.64 -4.06 -25.74
N ASN A 391 -3.45 -5.05 -25.36
CA ASN A 391 -4.74 -5.28 -26.00
C ASN A 391 -5.64 -4.06 -25.72
N ALA A 392 -5.70 -3.13 -26.67
CA ALA A 392 -6.36 -1.82 -26.51
C ALA A 392 -7.83 -1.95 -26.10
N ILE A 393 -8.49 -3.04 -26.50
CA ILE A 393 -9.87 -3.34 -26.12
C ILE A 393 -9.95 -3.66 -24.63
N ALA A 394 -9.10 -4.57 -24.13
CA ALA A 394 -9.08 -4.92 -22.71
C ALA A 394 -8.65 -3.74 -21.83
N PHE A 395 -7.68 -2.95 -22.28
CA PHE A 395 -7.28 -1.73 -21.55
C PHE A 395 -8.42 -0.70 -21.51
N GLY A 396 -9.12 -0.48 -22.62
CA GLY A 396 -10.29 0.37 -22.67
C GLY A 396 -11.41 -0.10 -21.73
N ALA A 397 -11.69 -1.41 -21.70
CA ALA A 397 -12.66 -1.99 -20.77
C ALA A 397 -12.26 -1.74 -19.30
N PHE A 398 -10.97 -1.93 -18.98
CA PHE A 398 -10.43 -1.67 -17.64
C PHE A 398 -10.57 -0.20 -17.24
N LEU A 399 -10.23 0.74 -18.13
CA LEU A 399 -10.38 2.18 -17.86
C LEU A 399 -11.83 2.61 -17.67
N ILE A 400 -12.77 2.07 -18.47
CA ILE A 400 -14.20 2.33 -18.30
C ILE A 400 -14.69 1.80 -16.95
N ALA A 401 -14.27 0.59 -16.56
CA ALA A 401 -14.58 0.04 -15.26
C ALA A 401 -13.98 0.86 -14.11
N GLN A 402 -12.74 1.35 -14.26
CA GLN A 402 -12.09 2.20 -13.27
C GLN A 402 -12.82 3.53 -13.12
N LEU A 403 -13.22 4.16 -14.23
CA LEU A 403 -13.97 5.41 -14.20
C LEU A 403 -15.31 5.22 -13.47
N PHE A 404 -16.00 4.11 -13.75
CA PHE A 404 -17.20 3.74 -13.01
C PHE A 404 -16.91 3.58 -11.52
N ASN A 405 -15.83 2.86 -11.15
CA ASN A 405 -15.39 2.70 -9.76
C ASN A 405 -15.16 4.05 -9.06
N ILE A 406 -14.42 4.95 -9.70
CA ILE A 406 -14.13 6.30 -9.18
C ILE A 406 -15.45 7.03 -8.86
N ILE A 407 -16.43 7.00 -9.77
CA ILE A 407 -17.70 7.73 -9.61
C ILE A 407 -18.59 7.06 -8.55
N ILE A 408 -18.82 5.75 -8.65
CA ILE A 408 -19.75 5.05 -7.74
C ILE A 408 -19.23 5.05 -6.31
N THR A 409 -17.92 4.91 -6.12
CA THR A 409 -17.30 4.95 -4.80
C THR A 409 -17.39 6.35 -4.19
N LEU A 410 -17.25 7.42 -4.97
CA LEU A 410 -17.45 8.78 -4.48
C LEU A 410 -18.88 8.99 -3.97
N ILE A 411 -19.88 8.53 -4.73
CA ILE A 411 -21.29 8.62 -4.34
C ILE A 411 -21.51 7.88 -3.01
N ILE A 412 -21.04 6.64 -2.90
CA ILE A 412 -21.19 5.84 -1.68
C ILE A 412 -20.44 6.46 -0.50
N ALA A 413 -19.23 7.00 -0.73
CA ALA A 413 -18.46 7.69 0.30
C ALA A 413 -19.23 8.90 0.86
N PHE A 414 -19.85 9.71 0.00
CA PHE A 414 -20.71 10.81 0.45
C PHE A 414 -21.96 10.35 1.20
N MET A 415 -22.52 9.19 0.85
CA MET A 415 -23.69 8.65 1.55
C MET A 415 -23.37 8.16 2.97
N LEU A 416 -22.16 7.63 3.18
CA LEU A 416 -21.81 6.94 4.43
C LEU A 416 -20.92 7.77 5.38
N PHE A 417 -20.11 8.68 4.83
CA PHE A 417 -19.06 9.41 5.57
C PHE A 417 -19.25 10.92 5.62
N LYS A 418 -20.38 11.44 5.11
CA LYS A 418 -20.77 12.85 5.26
C LYS A 418 -21.31 13.15 6.66
#